data_AF-A0A7V9PFK7-F1
#
_entry.id   AF-A0A7V9PFK7-F1
#
_cell.length_a   1.000
_cell.length_b   1.000
_cell.length_c   1.000
_cell.angle_alpha   90.00
_cell.angle_beta   90.00
_cell.angle_gamma   90.00
#
_symmetry.space_group_name_H-M   'P 1'
#
loop_
_entity.id
_entity.type
_entity.pdbx_description
1 polymer ?
#
loop_
_entity_poly.entity_id
_entity_poly.type
_entity_poly.pdbx_seq_one_letter_code
_entity_poly.pdbx_strand_id
1 'polypeptide(L)' 'MSDPRLERSVLERKERDELQTIAKALGAEPGSRARKAELVDLILARAGIGPDSAPTDNGAATPPRRRRASTRTGA' A
#
# COMPACT_ATOMS: atom_id res chain seq x y z
N MET A 1 -19.96 -10.54 13.52
CA MET A 1 -19.43 -9.39 12.78
C MET A 1 -18.06 -9.09 13.38
N SER A 2 -17.00 -9.25 12.59
CA SER A 2 -15.66 -8.78 12.98
C SER A 2 -15.69 -7.26 13.05
N ASP A 3 -15.02 -6.65 14.03
CA ASP A 3 -15.25 -5.27 14.44
C ASP A 3 -14.01 -4.43 14.12
N PRO A 4 -13.89 -3.83 12.90
CA PRO A 4 -12.63 -3.44 12.25
C PRO A 4 -11.65 -2.62 13.10
N ARG A 5 -12.18 -1.92 14.12
CA ARG A 5 -11.41 -1.13 15.08
C ARG A 5 -10.56 -2.02 15.99
N LEU A 6 -11.08 -3.17 16.41
CA LEU A 6 -10.36 -4.16 17.21
C LEU A 6 -9.21 -4.77 16.43
N GLU A 7 -9.43 -5.18 15.17
CA GLU A 7 -8.37 -5.72 14.31
C GLU A 7 -7.31 -4.66 14.01
N ARG A 8 -7.71 -3.40 13.82
CA ARG A 8 -6.77 -2.28 13.68
C ARG A 8 -5.89 -2.11 14.91
N SER A 9 -6.46 -2.14 16.11
CA SER A 9 -5.67 -2.08 17.35
C SER A 9 -4.73 -3.28 17.54
N VAL A 10 -5.13 -4.47 17.07
CA VAL A 10 -4.26 -5.67 17.10
C VAL A 10 -3.05 -5.49 16.17
N LEU A 11 -3.27 -4.99 14.95
CA LEU A 11 -2.20 -4.74 13.99
C LEU A 11 -1.32 -3.55 14.40
N GLU A 12 -1.87 -2.51 15.02
CA GLU A 12 -1.11 -1.36 15.52
C GLU A 12 -0.15 -1.73 16.65
N ARG A 13 -0.43 -2.78 17.42
CA ARG A 13 0.50 -3.32 18.44
C ARG A 13 1.67 -4.11 17.84
N LYS A 14 1.60 -4.54 16.59
CA LYS A 14 2.68 -5.29 15.93
C LYS A 14 3.80 -4.39 15.43
N GLU A 15 4.98 -4.97 15.29
CA GLU A 15 6.11 -4.28 14.67
C GLU A 15 5.91 -4.08 13.17
N ARG A 16 6.56 -3.06 12.62
CA ARG A 16 6.45 -2.74 11.19
C ARG A 16 6.89 -3.90 10.30
N ASP A 17 7.93 -4.61 10.70
CA ASP A 17 8.49 -5.72 9.92
C ASP A 17 7.58 -6.97 9.98
N GLU A 18 6.88 -7.18 11.09
CA GLU A 18 5.82 -8.20 11.20
C GLU A 18 4.65 -7.87 10.26
N LEU A 19 4.22 -6.60 10.21
CA LEU A 19 3.15 -6.18 9.30
C LEU A 19 3.53 -6.40 7.84
N GLN A 20 4.79 -6.14 7.46
CA GLN A 20 5.27 -6.46 6.11
C GLN A 20 5.23 -7.96 5.81
N THR A 21 5.56 -8.80 6.80
CA THR A 21 5.54 -10.25 6.66
C THR A 21 4.11 -10.77 6.49
N ILE A 22 3.17 -10.25 7.28
CA ILE A 22 1.74 -10.61 7.18
C ILE A 22 1.19 -10.18 5.83
N ALA A 23 1.48 -8.95 5.38
CA ALA A 23 1.07 -8.46 4.06
C ALA A 23 1.58 -9.38 2.94
N LYS A 24 2.86 -9.79 3.00
CA LYS A 24 3.45 -10.74 2.04
C LYS A 24 2.80 -12.11 2.09
N ALA A 25 2.51 -12.63 3.28
CA ALA A 25 1.80 -13.91 3.44
C ALA A 25 0.38 -13.87 2.85
N LEU A 26 -0.26 -12.69 2.85
CA LEU A 26 -1.54 -12.43 2.19
C LEU A 26 -1.40 -12.15 0.67
N GLY A 27 -0.19 -12.21 0.11
CA GLY A 27 0.09 -11.95 -1.31
C GLY A 27 0.20 -10.48 -1.69
N ALA A 28 0.41 -9.57 -0.72
CA ALA A 28 0.67 -8.16 -0.97
C ALA A 28 2.17 -7.84 -0.86
N GLU A 29 2.67 -7.00 -1.76
CA GLU A 29 4.06 -6.50 -1.73
C GLU A 29 4.08 -5.02 -1.27
N PRO A 30 4.12 -4.75 0.04
CA PRO A 30 4.31 -3.39 0.50
C PRO A 30 5.70 -2.89 0.13
N GLY A 31 5.80 -1.63 -0.30
CA GLY A 31 7.08 -0.99 -0.56
C GLY A 31 7.95 -0.96 0.71
N SER A 32 9.27 -1.14 0.59
CA SER A 32 10.19 -1.23 1.73
C SER A 32 10.20 0.01 2.66
N ARG A 33 9.61 1.13 2.21
CA ARG A 33 9.46 2.39 2.96
C ARG A 33 8.01 2.72 3.34
N ALA A 34 7.07 1.79 3.15
CA ALA A 34 5.68 2.00 3.51
C ALA A 34 5.55 2.34 4.99
N ARG A 35 4.67 3.30 5.30
CA ARG A 35 4.41 3.71 6.68
C ARG A 35 3.66 2.59 7.41
N LYS A 36 3.80 2.54 8.73
CA LYS A 36 3.11 1.53 9.56
C LYS A 36 1.59 1.57 9.35
N ALA A 37 0.99 2.75 9.30
CA ALA A 37 -0.44 2.92 9.02
C ALA A 37 -0.82 2.36 7.64
N GLU A 38 -0.05 2.65 6.60
CA GLU A 38 -0.28 2.12 5.24
C GLU A 38 -0.22 0.59 5.19
N LEU A 39 0.70 -0.02 5.96
CA LEU A 39 0.77 -1.49 6.07
C LEU A 39 -0.48 -2.07 6.74
N VAL A 40 -0.98 -1.42 7.79
CA VAL A 40 -2.21 -1.85 8.49
C VAL A 40 -3.41 -1.76 7.55
N ASP A 41 -3.56 -0.64 6.84
CA ASP A 41 -4.67 -0.42 5.91
C ASP A 41 -4.61 -1.41 4.74
N LEU A 42 -3.42 -1.70 4.20
CA LEU A 42 -3.21 -2.71 3.15
C LEU A 42 -3.63 -4.12 3.61
N ILE A 43 -3.27 -4.50 4.85
CA ILE A 43 -3.64 -5.80 5.42
C ILE A 43 -5.16 -5.89 5.62
N LEU A 44 -5.78 -4.85 6.18
CA LEU A 44 -7.23 -4.81 6.39
C LEU A 44 -8.01 -4.86 5.07
N ALA A 45 -7.52 -4.16 4.04
CA ALA A 45 -8.09 -4.20 2.69
C ALA A 45 -7.99 -5.61 2.08
N ARG A 46 -6.85 -6.29 2.22
CA ARG A 46 -6.67 -7.67 1.73
C ARG A 46 -7.45 -8.71 2.52
N ALA A 47 -7.65 -8.48 3.82
CA ALA A 47 -8.48 -9.33 4.65
C ALA A 47 -9.99 -9.13 4.42
N GLY A 48 -10.39 -8.10 3.65
CA GLY A 48 -11.79 -7.76 3.41
C GLY A 48 -12.50 -7.16 4.63
N ILE A 49 -11.74 -6.60 5.58
CA ILE A 49 -12.24 -6.09 6.88
C ILE A 49 -12.32 -4.53 6.88
N GLY A 50 -11.86 -3.86 5.83
CA GLY A 50 -11.93 -2.40 5.72
C GLY A 50 -13.27 -1.91 5.16
N PRO A 51 -13.79 -0.74 5.62
CA PRO A 51 -14.79 -0.03 4.84
C PRO A 51 -14.16 0.26 3.47
N ASP A 52 -14.93 0.01 2.42
CA ASP A 52 -14.83 0.34 1.00
C ASP A 52 -14.11 1.66 0.67
N SER A 53 -12.86 1.79 1.11
CA SER A 53 -11.98 2.88 0.78
C SER A 53 -11.22 2.44 -0.43
N ALA A 54 -11.57 3.10 -1.53
CA ALA A 54 -10.98 3.07 -2.86
C ALA A 54 -9.50 2.65 -2.87
N PRO A 55 -9.05 1.93 -3.91
CA PRO A 55 -7.66 1.53 -4.03
C PRO A 55 -6.80 2.79 -3.89
N THR A 56 -6.12 2.92 -2.74
CA THR A 56 -5.02 3.85 -2.65
C THR A 56 -4.00 3.25 -3.61
N ASP A 57 -3.91 3.91 -4.75
CA ASP A 57 -2.89 3.71 -5.76
C ASP A 57 -1.61 3.38 -5.02
N ASN A 58 -1.21 2.11 -5.08
CA ASN A 58 0.06 1.65 -4.56
C ASN A 58 1.09 2.37 -5.43
N GLY A 59 1.46 3.56 -4.99
CA GLY A 59 2.50 4.40 -5.55
C GLY A 59 3.83 3.68 -5.41
N ALA A 60 4.01 2.64 -6.21
CA ALA A 60 5.21 2.46 -6.97
C ALA A 60 5.43 3.80 -7.69
N ALA A 61 6.11 4.72 -7.02
CA ALA A 61 6.75 5.86 -7.63
C ALA A 61 7.86 5.35 -8.56
N THR A 62 7.46 4.64 -9.62
CA THR A 62 8.07 4.86 -10.90
C THR A 62 7.44 6.17 -11.34
N PRO A 63 8.15 7.32 -11.27
CA PRO A 63 7.66 8.46 -12.04
C PRO A 63 7.46 7.92 -13.46
N PRO A 64 6.34 8.19 -14.16
CA PRO A 64 6.31 7.93 -15.59
C PRO A 64 7.46 8.77 -16.13
N ARG A 65 8.55 8.07 -16.40
CA ARG A 65 9.73 8.54 -17.07
C ARG A 65 9.23 8.83 -18.47
N ARG A 66 8.57 9.98 -18.61
CA ARG A 66 8.27 10.67 -19.87
C ARG A 66 9.62 11.13 -20.40
N ARG A 67 10.46 10.15 -20.74
CA ARG A 67 11.66 10.38 -21.50
C ARG A 67 11.22 10.57 -22.94
N ARG A 68 11.37 11.83 -23.35
CA ARG A 68 11.93 12.26 -24.64
C ARG A 68 11.11 11.92 -25.88
N ALA A 69 10.64 13.00 -26.51
CA ALA A 69 11.02 13.27 -27.87
C ALA A 69 11.34 14.76 -28.00
N SER A 70 12.64 15.05 -28.04
CA SER A 70 13.23 16.24 -28.64
C SER A 70 13.04 16.21 -30.17
N THR A 71 13.34 17.34 -30.83
CA THR A 71 13.35 17.62 -32.28
C THR A 71 11.99 18.12 -32.81
N ARG A 72 11.87 19.14 -33.67
CA ARG A 72 12.84 19.85 -34.51
C ARG A 72 12.19 21.16 -35.01
N THR A 73 13.00 22.18 -35.21
CA THR A 73 12.85 23.34 -36.09
C THR A 73 11.93 23.15 -37.31
N GLY A 74 11.17 24.20 -37.66
CA GLY A 74 10.61 24.47 -39.00
C GLY A 74 9.35 25.32 -38.91
N ALA A 75 9.08 26.32 -39.74
CA ALA A 75 9.79 27.06 -40.77
C ALA A 75 9.00 28.37 -40.95
#